data_AF-A0A8D8J7F0-F1
#
_entry.id   AF-A0A8D8J7F0-F1
#
_cell.length_a   1.000
_cell.length_b   1.000
_cell.length_c   1.000
_cell.angle_alpha   90.00
_cell.angle_beta   90.00
_cell.angle_gamma   90.00
#
_symmetry.space_group_name_H-M   'P 1'
#
loop_
_entity.id
_entity.type
_entity.pdbx_description
1 polymer ?
#
loop_
_entity_poly.entity_id
_entity_poly.type
_entity_poly.pdbx_seq_one_letter_code
_entity_poly.pdbx_strand_id
1 'polypeptide(L)'
;EYLELKKVIHRDLAARNVLISEECVAKVSDFGLARDERYTADISKLPIKWTAPEALKEGKFSNKTDMWSFGILLWEIYSFGRVPYPRIPLADVVKHVGSGYKMEAPEGCPPEIYEMMRQAWDLVPEKRPTFAELKRRLAICKRETAQTYVA
;
A
#
# COMPACT_ATOMS: atom_id res chain seq x y z
N GLU A 1 1.99 -2.42 -10.97
CA GLU A 1 2.13 -3.25 -12.19
C GLU A 1 3.07 -2.60 -13.20
N TYR A 2 2.73 -1.44 -13.79
CA TYR A 2 3.64 -0.79 -14.76
C TYR A 2 5.04 -0.51 -14.20
N LEU A 3 5.14 0.11 -13.02
CA LEU A 3 6.43 0.40 -12.38
C LEU A 3 7.22 -0.89 -12.05
N GLU A 4 6.53 -1.90 -11.54
CA GLU A 4 7.09 -3.23 -11.29
C GLU A 4 7.68 -3.87 -12.56
N LEU A 5 6.98 -3.81 -13.70
CA LEU A 5 7.49 -4.27 -14.99
C LEU A 5 8.71 -3.46 -15.47
N LYS A 6 8.77 -2.17 -15.12
CA LYS A 6 9.91 -1.29 -15.41
C LYS A 6 11.04 -1.40 -14.39
N LYS A 7 10.92 -2.27 -13.38
CA LYS A 7 11.88 -2.40 -12.27
C LYS A 7 12.13 -1.08 -11.53
N VAL A 8 11.07 -0.28 -11.40
CA VAL A 8 11.06 0.97 -10.63
C VAL A 8 10.28 0.75 -9.35
N ILE A 9 10.88 1.12 -8.23
CA ILE A 9 10.25 1.13 -6.91
C ILE A 9 9.90 2.57 -6.58
N HIS A 10 8.66 2.82 -6.17
CA HIS A 10 8.16 4.15 -5.82
C HIS A 10 8.68 4.62 -4.46
N ARG A 11 8.71 3.74 -3.45
CA ARG A 11 9.15 3.99 -2.06
C ARG A 11 8.28 4.96 -1.24
N ASP A 12 7.37 5.68 -1.88
CA ASP A 12 6.36 6.53 -1.21
C ASP A 12 4.95 6.42 -1.81
N LEU A 13 4.41 5.21 -1.93
CA LEU A 13 2.99 5.06 -2.30
C LEU A 13 2.11 5.39 -1.09
N ALA A 14 1.29 6.43 -1.24
CA ALA A 14 0.34 6.91 -0.26
C ALA A 14 -0.79 7.69 -0.94
N ALA A 15 -1.92 7.89 -0.27
CA ALA A 15 -3.06 8.61 -0.85
C ALA A 15 -2.70 10.02 -1.30
N ARG A 16 -1.86 10.73 -0.51
CA ARG A 16 -1.34 12.07 -0.86
C ARG A 16 -0.55 12.14 -2.17
N ASN A 17 -0.01 11.00 -2.63
CA ASN A 17 0.78 10.89 -3.86
C ASN A 17 -0.04 10.31 -5.03
N VAL A 18 -1.36 10.22 -4.89
CA VAL A 18 -2.30 9.86 -5.96
C VAL A 18 -3.15 11.09 -6.30
N LEU A 19 -2.97 11.61 -7.52
CA LEU A 19 -3.70 12.76 -8.03
C LEU A 19 -4.93 12.30 -8.80
N ILE A 20 -6.02 13.08 -8.73
CA ILE A 20 -7.26 12.82 -9.46
C ILE A 20 -7.42 13.90 -10.53
N SER A 21 -7.60 13.51 -11.80
CA SER A 21 -7.92 14.45 -12.89
C SER A 21 -9.39 14.87 -12.87
N GLU A 22 -9.74 15.87 -13.71
CA GLU A 22 -11.13 16.32 -13.89
C GLU A 22 -12.06 15.19 -14.34
N GLU A 23 -11.55 14.22 -15.09
CA GLU A 23 -12.28 13.02 -15.54
C GLU A 23 -12.31 11.89 -14.50
N CYS A 24 -12.01 12.20 -13.23
CA CYS A 24 -11.95 11.24 -12.13
C CYS A 24 -10.93 10.10 -12.35
N VAL A 25 -9.84 10.37 -13.07
CA VAL A 25 -8.76 9.39 -13.29
C VAL A 25 -7.67 9.57 -12.23
N ALA A 26 -7.45 8.51 -11.44
CA ALA A 26 -6.37 8.46 -10.47
C ALA A 26 -5.00 8.19 -11.15
N LYS A 27 -3.99 9.00 -10.81
CA LYS A 27 -2.62 8.88 -11.31
C LYS A 27 -1.61 8.94 -10.16
N VAL A 28 -0.67 8.00 -10.15
CA VAL A 28 0.44 7.98 -9.20
C VAL A 28 1.43 9.10 -9.54
N SER A 29 1.92 9.78 -8.51
CA SER A 29 2.79 10.96 -8.60
C SER A 29 3.89 10.92 -7.53
N ASP A 30 4.76 11.94 -7.52
CA ASP A 30 5.89 12.07 -6.59
C ASP A 30 6.91 10.91 -6.62
N PHE A 31 7.70 10.91 -7.69
CA PHE A 31 8.80 9.97 -7.91
C PHE A 31 10.12 10.45 -7.27
N GLY A 32 10.09 11.41 -6.33
CA GLY A 32 11.29 11.97 -5.72
C GLY A 32 12.20 10.93 -5.06
N LEU A 33 11.57 9.91 -4.45
CA LEU A 33 12.24 8.76 -3.84
C LEU A 33 12.35 7.54 -4.77
N ALA A 34 11.76 7.58 -5.96
CA ALA A 34 11.66 6.40 -6.81
C ALA A 34 13.00 6.02 -7.45
N ARG A 35 13.39 4.74 -7.36
CA ARG A 35 14.70 4.23 -7.82
C ARG A 35 14.61 2.75 -8.21
N ASP A 36 15.66 2.25 -8.88
CA ASP A 36 15.91 0.82 -9.07
C ASP A 36 16.25 0.16 -7.70
N GLU A 37 16.09 -1.16 -7.61
CA GLU A 37 16.38 -2.02 -6.45
C GLU A 37 17.85 -1.95 -6.00
N ARG A 38 18.77 -1.66 -6.91
CA ARG A 38 20.22 -1.66 -6.63
C ARG A 38 20.72 -0.51 -5.74
N TYR A 39 19.86 0.45 -5.40
CA TYR A 39 20.25 1.66 -4.65
C TYR A 39 19.80 1.61 -3.18
N THR A 40 20.76 1.65 -2.27
CA THR A 40 20.53 1.79 -0.82
C THR A 40 20.01 3.20 -0.50
N ALA A 41 18.85 3.31 0.15
CA ALA A 41 18.24 4.58 0.50
C ALA A 41 18.73 5.10 1.85
N ASP A 42 18.71 6.43 2.01
CA ASP A 42 18.71 7.07 3.32
C ASP A 42 17.35 6.82 4.01
N ILE A 43 17.36 5.97 5.03
CA ILE A 43 16.17 5.54 5.77
C ILE A 43 15.54 6.71 6.56
N SER A 44 16.32 7.76 6.87
CA SER A 44 15.88 8.89 7.71
C SER A 44 14.76 9.73 7.10
N LYS A 45 14.51 9.62 5.80
CA LYS A 45 13.49 10.39 5.06
C LYS A 45 12.25 9.58 4.70
N LEU A 46 12.15 8.33 5.14
CA LEU A 46 11.05 7.46 4.73
C LEU A 46 9.73 7.79 5.45
N PRO A 47 8.59 7.63 4.75
CA PRO A 47 7.26 7.79 5.34
C PRO A 47 6.94 6.57 6.22
N ILE A 48 7.35 6.60 7.49
CA ILE A 48 7.34 5.46 8.42
C ILE A 48 6.02 4.66 8.39
N LYS A 49 4.86 5.33 8.39
CA LYS A 49 3.55 4.66 8.43
C LYS A 49 3.16 3.94 7.13
N TRP A 50 3.85 4.18 6.03
CA TRP A 50 3.60 3.51 4.75
C TRP A 50 4.68 2.50 4.41
N THR A 51 5.81 2.55 5.11
CA THR A 51 7.01 1.80 4.74
C THR A 51 6.98 0.39 5.32
N ALA A 52 7.30 -0.60 4.48
CA ALA A 52 7.41 -2.00 4.89
C ALA A 52 8.50 -2.21 5.97
N PRO A 53 8.33 -3.21 6.87
CA PRO A 53 9.27 -3.43 7.98
C PRO A 53 10.70 -3.72 7.51
N GLU A 54 10.89 -4.45 6.41
CA GLU A 54 12.21 -4.76 5.87
C GLU A 54 12.92 -3.51 5.27
N ALA A 55 12.16 -2.56 4.74
CA ALA A 55 12.71 -1.29 4.29
C ALA A 55 13.12 -0.39 5.47
N LEU A 56 12.34 -0.39 6.55
CA LEU A 56 12.65 0.36 7.77
C LEU A 56 13.84 -0.21 8.55
N LYS A 57 13.96 -1.54 8.61
CA LYS A 57 15.01 -2.22 9.40
C LYS A 57 16.31 -2.39 8.63
N GLU A 58 16.22 -2.75 7.36
CA GLU A 58 17.37 -3.23 6.58
C GLU A 58 17.66 -2.35 5.35
N GLY A 59 16.83 -1.34 5.08
CA GLY A 59 16.96 -0.51 3.88
C GLY A 59 16.76 -1.30 2.59
N LYS A 60 16.13 -2.49 2.65
CA LYS A 60 15.86 -3.35 1.50
C LYS A 60 14.57 -2.92 0.84
N PHE A 61 14.66 -2.54 -0.43
CA PHE A 61 13.52 -2.12 -1.24
C PHE A 61 13.29 -3.08 -2.39
N SER A 62 12.02 -3.30 -2.72
CA SER A 62 11.59 -4.09 -3.87
C SER A 62 10.17 -3.67 -4.28
N ASN A 63 9.67 -4.23 -5.37
CA ASN A 63 8.23 -4.13 -5.67
C ASN A 63 7.34 -4.63 -4.50
N LYS A 64 7.84 -5.53 -3.63
CA LYS A 64 7.10 -6.02 -2.46
C LYS A 64 6.99 -4.98 -1.36
N THR A 65 7.97 -4.08 -1.21
CA THR A 65 7.84 -2.95 -0.28
C THR A 65 6.76 -1.98 -0.75
N ASP A 66 6.67 -1.75 -2.07
CA ASP A 66 5.57 -0.94 -2.63
C ASP A 66 4.21 -1.62 -2.48
N MET A 67 4.14 -2.96 -2.52
CA MET A 67 2.89 -3.70 -2.25
C MET A 67 2.40 -3.47 -0.82
N TRP A 68 3.32 -3.44 0.16
CA TRP A 68 2.96 -3.08 1.54
C TRP A 68 2.34 -1.68 1.60
N SER A 69 3.02 -0.69 1.01
CA SER A 69 2.56 0.69 0.93
C SER A 69 1.20 0.79 0.23
N PHE A 70 0.97 -0.01 -0.81
CA PHE A 70 -0.32 -0.10 -1.50
C PHE A 70 -1.43 -0.63 -0.58
N GLY A 71 -1.14 -1.59 0.30
CA GLY A 71 -2.08 -2.04 1.33
C GLY A 71 -2.48 -0.90 2.28
N ILE A 72 -1.52 -0.06 2.66
CA ILE A 72 -1.78 1.14 3.48
C ILE A 72 -2.63 2.16 2.70
N LEU A 73 -2.31 2.39 1.42
CA LEU A 73 -3.10 3.25 0.52
C LEU A 73 -4.55 2.77 0.40
N LEU A 74 -4.79 1.46 0.25
CA LEU A 74 -6.16 0.93 0.26
C LEU A 74 -6.87 1.25 1.56
N TRP A 75 -6.20 1.09 2.70
CA TRP A 75 -6.75 1.45 4.01
C TRP A 75 -7.09 2.94 4.11
N GLU A 76 -6.23 3.83 3.61
CA GLU A 76 -6.52 5.27 3.52
C GLU A 76 -7.78 5.53 2.69
N ILE A 77 -7.91 4.90 1.52
CA ILE A 77 -9.08 5.08 0.63
C ILE A 77 -10.36 4.65 1.36
N TYR A 78 -10.41 3.45 1.92
CA TYR A 78 -11.60 2.92 2.58
C TYR A 78 -11.90 3.55 3.94
N SER A 79 -10.94 4.24 4.53
CA SER A 79 -11.14 5.02 5.76
C SER A 79 -11.46 6.49 5.50
N PHE A 80 -11.65 6.90 4.24
CA PHE A 80 -11.88 8.29 3.84
C PHE A 80 -10.74 9.23 4.27
N GLY A 81 -9.49 8.78 4.08
CA GLY A 81 -8.29 9.58 4.31
C GLY A 81 -7.87 9.69 5.77
N ARG A 82 -8.31 8.78 6.65
CA ARG A 82 -7.79 8.74 8.03
C ARG A 82 -6.29 8.46 8.00
N VAL A 83 -5.61 8.96 9.02
CA VAL A 83 -4.18 8.69 9.22
C VAL A 83 -3.96 7.22 9.60
N PRO A 84 -3.07 6.47 8.93
CA PRO A 84 -2.76 5.09 9.28
C PRO A 84 -2.28 4.91 10.72
N TYR A 85 -2.52 3.73 11.26
CA TYR A 85 -2.24 3.33 12.65
C TYR A 85 -2.87 4.29 13.66
N PRO A 86 -4.21 4.41 13.67
CA PRO A 86 -4.89 5.31 14.58
C PRO A 86 -4.58 4.94 16.03
N ARG A 87 -4.33 5.96 16.86
CA ARG A 87 -3.98 5.82 18.30
C ARG A 87 -2.65 5.13 18.61
N ILE A 88 -1.83 4.80 17.60
CA ILE A 88 -0.46 4.31 17.80
C ILE A 88 0.51 5.49 17.58
N PRO A 89 1.30 5.89 18.59
CA PRO A 89 2.35 6.89 18.41
C PRO A 89 3.36 6.48 17.34
N LEU A 90 3.89 7.44 16.58
CA LEU A 90 4.80 7.16 15.47
C LEU A 90 6.03 6.33 15.91
N ALA A 91 6.55 6.62 17.10
CA ALA A 91 7.69 5.90 17.69
C ALA A 91 7.41 4.39 17.90
N ASP A 92 6.15 4.03 18.09
CA ASP A 92 5.74 2.64 18.37
C ASP A 92 5.30 1.87 17.12
N VAL A 93 5.03 2.56 16.00
CA VAL A 93 4.55 1.93 14.76
C VAL A 93 5.51 0.83 14.29
N VAL A 94 6.82 1.13 14.25
CA VAL A 94 7.85 0.20 13.78
C VAL A 94 7.86 -1.08 14.63
N LYS A 95 7.70 -0.94 15.95
CA LYS A 95 7.65 -2.07 16.89
C LYS A 95 6.42 -2.93 16.65
N HIS A 96 5.23 -2.33 16.58
CA HIS A 96 3.97 -3.06 16.38
C HIS A 96 3.93 -3.77 15.03
N VAL A 97 4.28 -3.05 13.96
CA VAL A 97 4.36 -3.64 12.61
C VAL A 97 5.38 -4.76 12.58
N GLY A 98 6.55 -4.56 13.18
CA GLY A 98 7.59 -5.57 13.28
C GLY A 98 7.20 -6.83 14.06
N SER A 99 6.21 -6.76 14.95
CA SER A 99 5.64 -7.92 15.66
C SER A 99 4.42 -8.53 14.96
N GLY A 100 4.08 -8.10 13.74
CA GLY A 100 3.00 -8.66 12.94
C GLY A 100 1.63 -8.02 13.19
N TYR A 101 1.56 -6.87 13.87
CA TYR A 101 0.31 -6.12 13.97
C TYR A 101 -0.20 -5.72 12.57
N LYS A 102 -1.51 -5.88 12.36
CA LYS A 102 -2.24 -5.42 11.18
C LYS A 102 -3.38 -4.52 11.65
N MET A 103 -3.60 -3.41 10.95
CA MET A 103 -4.70 -2.51 11.26
C MET A 103 -6.05 -3.22 11.10
N GLU A 104 -7.03 -2.84 11.91
CA GLU A 104 -8.42 -3.26 11.74
C GLU A 104 -8.99 -2.76 10.42
N ALA A 105 -10.00 -3.49 9.90
CA ALA A 105 -10.73 -3.07 8.72
C ALA A 105 -11.40 -1.71 8.95
N PRO A 106 -11.32 -0.75 8.00
CA PRO A 106 -12.14 0.44 8.06
C PRO A 106 -13.63 0.10 8.10
N GLU A 107 -14.42 0.97 8.73
CA GLU A 107 -15.88 0.83 8.78
C GLU A 107 -16.47 0.80 7.37
N GLY A 108 -17.34 -0.19 7.09
CA GLY A 108 -17.93 -0.38 5.76
C GLY A 108 -16.99 -0.93 4.69
N CYS A 109 -15.74 -1.28 5.03
CA CYS A 109 -14.81 -1.91 4.09
C CYS A 109 -15.27 -3.34 3.73
N PRO A 110 -15.41 -3.68 2.43
CA PRO A 110 -15.74 -5.04 2.03
C PRO A 110 -14.69 -6.06 2.52
N PRO A 111 -15.10 -7.26 2.99
CA PRO A 111 -14.18 -8.28 3.49
C PRO A 111 -13.09 -8.68 2.50
N GLU A 112 -13.42 -8.74 1.21
CA GLU A 112 -12.51 -9.13 0.13
C GLU A 112 -11.38 -8.12 -0.05
N ILE A 113 -11.70 -6.83 0.10
CA ILE A 113 -10.74 -5.72 0.04
C ILE A 113 -9.86 -5.74 1.29
N TYR A 114 -10.45 -5.93 2.47
CA TYR A 114 -9.66 -6.03 3.68
C TYR A 114 -8.70 -7.23 3.65
N GLU A 115 -9.13 -8.37 3.11
CA GLU A 115 -8.25 -9.52 2.92
C GLU A 115 -7.07 -9.21 1.98
N MET A 116 -7.29 -8.43 0.91
CA MET A 116 -6.21 -7.93 0.06
C MET A 116 -5.22 -7.06 0.86
N MET A 117 -5.70 -6.16 1.73
CA MET A 117 -4.84 -5.37 2.62
C MET A 117 -4.02 -6.27 3.56
N ARG A 118 -4.67 -7.25 4.22
CA ARG A 118 -3.97 -8.15 5.15
C ARG A 118 -2.87 -8.96 4.47
N GLN A 119 -3.07 -9.39 3.22
CA GLN A 119 -2.08 -10.14 2.45
C GLN A 119 -0.94 -9.23 1.98
N ALA A 120 -1.22 -7.98 1.62
CA ALA A 120 -0.18 -6.98 1.35
C ALA A 120 0.70 -6.71 2.59
N TRP A 121 0.17 -6.88 3.80
CA TRP A 121 0.89 -6.73 5.07
C TRP A 121 1.49 -8.04 5.62
N ASP A 122 1.78 -9.04 4.78
CA ASP A 122 2.56 -10.19 5.23
C ASP A 122 4.00 -9.77 5.57
N LEU A 123 4.53 -10.28 6.68
CA LEU A 123 5.90 -9.99 7.11
C LEU A 123 6.94 -10.65 6.19
N VAL A 124 6.57 -11.73 5.50
CA VAL A 124 7.39 -12.38 4.48
C VAL A 124 7.07 -11.72 3.12
N PRO A 125 7.98 -10.90 2.55
CA PRO A 125 7.70 -10.13 1.33
C PRO A 125 7.21 -10.99 0.15
N GLU A 126 7.71 -12.21 0.03
CA GLU A 126 7.39 -13.15 -1.04
C GLU A 126 5.95 -13.65 -0.97
N LYS A 127 5.35 -13.67 0.23
CA LYS A 127 3.94 -14.05 0.44
C LYS A 127 2.95 -12.95 0.06
N ARG A 128 3.42 -11.71 -0.08
CA ARG A 128 2.56 -10.61 -0.54
C ARG A 128 2.15 -10.86 -1.99
N PRO A 129 0.94 -10.46 -2.41
CA PRO A 129 0.50 -10.62 -3.80
C PRO A 129 1.37 -9.80 -4.76
N THR A 130 1.25 -10.08 -6.05
CA THR A 130 1.79 -9.19 -7.10
C THR A 130 0.80 -8.07 -7.42
N PHE A 131 1.27 -6.95 -7.99
CA PHE A 131 0.32 -5.92 -8.44
C PHE A 131 -0.62 -6.42 -9.54
N ALA A 132 -0.13 -7.30 -10.42
CA ALA A 132 -0.95 -7.91 -11.46
C ALA A 132 -2.09 -8.76 -10.87
N GLU A 133 -1.80 -9.54 -9.84
CA GLU A 133 -2.80 -10.32 -9.11
C GLU A 133 -3.82 -9.42 -8.41
N LEU A 134 -3.35 -8.42 -7.66
CA LEU A 134 -4.22 -7.51 -6.92
C LEU A 134 -5.13 -6.71 -7.87
N LYS A 135 -4.61 -6.25 -9.01
CA LYS A 135 -5.38 -5.59 -10.07
C LYS A 135 -6.51 -6.46 -10.58
N ARG A 136 -6.26 -7.76 -10.83
CA ARG A 136 -7.31 -8.70 -11.26
C ARG A 136 -8.41 -8.82 -10.21
N ARG A 137 -8.04 -8.97 -8.94
CA ARG A 137 -9.00 -9.09 -7.84
C ARG A 137 -9.84 -7.83 -7.65
N LEU A 138 -9.23 -6.65 -7.67
CA LEU A 138 -9.93 -5.37 -7.62
C LEU A 138 -10.91 -5.20 -8.80
N ALA A 139 -10.54 -5.66 -10.00
CA ALA A 139 -11.41 -5.62 -11.15
C ALA A 139 -12.64 -6.54 -11.01
N ILE A 140 -12.51 -7.67 -10.31
CA ILE A 140 -13.63 -8.57 -9.99
C ILE A 140 -14.57 -7.86 -9.01
N CYS A 141 -14.06 -7.36 -7.88
CA CYS A 141 -14.87 -6.64 -6.89
C CYS A 141 -15.62 -5.45 -7.51
N LYS A 142 -14.97 -4.68 -8.40
CA LYS A 142 -15.60 -3.57 -9.11
C LYS A 142 -16.82 -4.01 -9.92
N ARG A 143 -16.77 -5.17 -10.58
CA ARG A 143 -17.89 -5.69 -11.39
C ARG A 143 -19.05 -6.14 -10.52
N GLU A 144 -18.75 -6.82 -9.40
CA GLU A 144 -19.76 -7.27 -8.45
C GLU A 144 -20.50 -6.08 -7.84
N THR A 145 -19.77 -5.05 -7.40
CA THR A 145 -20.39 -3.82 -6.88
C THR A 145 -21.24 -3.12 -7.94
N ALA A 146 -20.78 -3.05 -9.20
CA ALA A 146 -21.57 -2.44 -10.28
C ALA A 146 -22.86 -3.20 -10.59
N GLN A 147 -22.93 -4.51 -10.35
CA GLN A 147 -24.16 -5.30 -10.54
C GLN A 147 -25.16 -5.10 -9.39
N THR A 148 -24.69 -4.85 -8.17
CA THR A 148 -25.56 -4.62 -6.99
C THR A 148 -26.35 -3.31 -7.08
N TYR A 149 -25.90 -2.31 -7.84
CA TYR A 149 -26.58 -1.02 -8.00
C TYR A 149 -27.45 -0.90 -9.27
N VAL A 150 -27.54 -1.96 -10.08
CA VAL A 150 -28.35 -1.99 -11.33
C VAL A 150 -29.56 -2.93 -11.20
N ALA A 151 -29.81 -3.46 -10.00
CA ALA A 151 -31.01 -4.21 -9.63
C ALA A 151 -31.86 -3.40 -8.64
#